data_AF-A0A855Y1U5-F1
#
_entry.id   AF-A0A855Y1U5-F1
#
_cell.length_a   1.000
_cell.length_b   1.000
_cell.length_c   1.000
_cell.angle_alpha   90.00
_cell.angle_beta   90.00
_cell.angle_gamma   90.00
#
_symmetry.space_group_name_H-M   'P 1'
#
loop_
_entity.id
_entity.type
_entity.pdbx_description
1 polymer ?
#
loop_
_entity_poly.entity_id
_entity_poly.type
_entity_poly.pdbx_seq_one_letter_code
_entity_poly.pdbx_strand_id
1 'polypeptide(L)'
;MVVGQAYEELHGQTSKLVENMNYTPLYDPEVGQFRGGYDVAKGALTEHHYGMFYTEPRVASYIAIGKGDVPQDHWWKMYRTLPQEWDWQAQIPQGKSVKYDGVDVFEGSYVYKDKKFVPSWGGSMFEALMPGMVIKEKELGTQALGLNNQRHVELQIEYAKEKGYAAWGFSPSATPTGYSEFAATPLGTSGYKDGATVTAHATFLALDYAPEAVRKNIKALKNFKMVGKYGFYDSVNVETGEIAKAYLALDQGMIMVSIANYLQDGVIRDYFHSDVIGQTPEELLKKEVFSIQ
;
A
#
# COMPACT_ATOMS: atom_id res chain seq x y z
N MET A 1 -4.02 18.90 -2.19
CA MET A 1 -3.19 18.40 -3.30
C MET A 1 -4.09 18.04 -4.47
N VAL A 2 -4.51 16.79 -4.69
CA VAL A 2 -5.30 16.37 -5.88
C VAL A 2 -6.48 17.30 -6.21
N VAL A 3 -7.42 17.50 -5.28
CA VAL A 3 -8.61 18.33 -5.53
C VAL A 3 -8.25 19.77 -5.89
N GLY A 4 -7.27 20.36 -5.22
CA GLY A 4 -6.85 21.73 -5.50
C GLY A 4 -6.18 21.88 -6.86
N GLN A 5 -5.48 20.86 -7.34
CA GLN A 5 -4.88 20.83 -8.67
C GLN A 5 -5.91 20.54 -9.77
N ALA A 6 -6.96 19.78 -9.44
CA ALA A 6 -8.03 19.46 -10.38
C ALA A 6 -9.07 20.59 -10.54
N TYR A 7 -9.31 21.37 -9.48
CA TYR A 7 -10.35 22.40 -9.42
C TYR A 7 -9.78 23.71 -8.88
N GLU A 8 -9.49 24.65 -9.78
CA GLU A 8 -8.87 25.94 -9.47
C GLU A 8 -9.66 26.73 -8.40
N GLU A 9 -10.98 26.70 -8.48
CA GLU A 9 -11.88 27.39 -7.55
C GLU A 9 -11.83 26.82 -6.11
N LEU A 10 -11.36 25.58 -5.94
CA LEU A 10 -11.17 24.92 -4.64
C LEU A 10 -9.73 24.94 -4.16
N HIS A 11 -8.77 25.35 -5.00
CA HIS A 11 -7.34 25.34 -4.68
C HIS A 11 -7.06 26.09 -3.37
N GLY A 12 -7.51 27.35 -3.25
CA GLY A 12 -7.25 28.15 -2.04
C GLY A 12 -7.84 27.58 -0.74
N GLN A 13 -8.93 26.80 -0.79
CA GLN A 13 -9.51 26.14 0.39
C GLN A 13 -8.74 24.86 0.74
N THR A 14 -8.44 24.04 -0.26
CA THR A 14 -7.76 22.76 -0.06
C THR A 14 -6.29 22.93 0.31
N SER A 15 -5.58 23.93 -0.25
CA SER A 15 -4.18 24.21 0.10
C SER A 15 -4.05 24.63 1.56
N LYS A 16 -4.99 25.42 2.10
CA LYS A 16 -5.01 25.75 3.54
C LYS A 16 -5.16 24.50 4.43
N LEU A 17 -5.92 23.50 4.01
CA LEU A 17 -6.03 22.24 4.76
C LEU A 17 -4.71 21.47 4.74
N VAL A 18 -4.03 21.44 3.60
CA VAL A 18 -2.72 20.77 3.44
C VAL A 18 -1.62 21.50 4.22
N GLU A 19 -1.59 22.83 4.19
CA GLU A 19 -0.63 23.67 4.91
C GLU A 19 -0.75 23.49 6.43
N ASN A 20 -1.98 23.41 6.95
CA ASN A 20 -2.24 23.23 8.38
C ASN A 20 -1.99 21.80 8.90
N MET A 21 -1.87 20.83 8.01
CA MET A 21 -1.46 19.47 8.39
C MET A 21 0.03 19.48 8.74
N ASN A 22 0.38 19.01 9.94
CA ASN A 22 1.75 19.01 10.44
C ASN A 22 2.14 17.61 10.93
N TYR A 23 3.11 16.99 10.27
CA TYR A 23 3.60 15.65 10.59
C TYR A 23 4.74 15.63 11.61
N THR A 24 5.39 16.77 11.88
CA THR A 24 6.56 16.87 12.78
C THR A 24 6.31 16.26 14.17
N PRO A 25 5.15 16.43 14.84
CA PRO A 25 4.92 15.85 16.16
C PRO A 25 4.94 14.32 16.21
N LEU A 26 4.72 13.65 15.08
CA LEU A 26 4.77 12.19 15.00
C LEU A 26 6.20 11.68 14.74
N TYR A 27 7.11 12.55 14.28
CA TYR A 27 8.46 12.16 13.89
C TYR A 27 9.36 12.01 15.10
N ASP A 28 10.03 10.87 15.19
CA ASP A 28 11.06 10.60 16.18
C ASP A 28 12.44 10.78 15.54
N PRO A 29 13.17 11.87 15.81
CA PRO A 29 14.47 12.14 15.19
C PRO A 29 15.58 11.21 15.66
N GLU A 30 15.43 10.52 16.80
CA GLU A 30 16.43 9.55 17.28
C GLU A 30 16.38 8.27 16.44
N VAL A 31 15.19 7.86 16.02
CA VAL A 31 14.96 6.66 15.20
C VAL A 31 14.91 6.99 13.70
N GLY A 32 14.49 8.22 13.36
CA GLY A 32 14.24 8.66 11.99
C GLY A 32 12.93 8.13 11.40
N GLN A 33 11.97 7.73 12.24
CA GLN A 33 10.69 7.12 11.84
C GLN A 33 9.50 7.82 12.52
N PHE A 34 8.30 7.61 11.99
CA PHE A 34 7.08 8.07 12.66
C PHE A 34 6.66 7.15 13.79
N ARG A 35 6.12 7.71 14.86
CA ARG A 35 5.30 6.98 15.84
C ARG A 35 3.96 6.58 15.20
N GLY A 36 3.39 5.49 15.70
CA GLY A 36 2.10 4.96 15.23
C GLY A 36 0.92 5.95 15.30
N GLY A 37 0.94 6.87 16.28
CA GLY A 37 -0.04 7.92 16.40
C GLY A 37 0.06 8.67 17.71
N TYR A 38 -0.95 9.51 17.98
CA TYR A 38 -1.08 10.27 19.23
C TYR A 38 -2.42 9.93 19.90
N ASP A 39 -2.37 9.44 21.14
CA ASP A 39 -3.54 9.15 21.96
C ASP A 39 -3.89 10.41 22.76
N VAL A 40 -4.98 11.08 22.38
CA VAL A 40 -5.45 12.32 23.02
C VAL A 40 -5.85 12.10 24.48
N ALA A 41 -6.43 10.94 24.80
CA ALA A 41 -6.86 10.65 26.17
C ALA A 41 -5.66 10.45 27.10
N LYS A 42 -4.58 9.87 26.57
CA LYS A 42 -3.31 9.71 27.31
C LYS A 42 -2.37 10.91 27.20
N GLY A 43 -2.63 11.81 26.25
CA GLY A 43 -1.75 12.93 25.96
C GLY A 43 -0.37 12.52 25.45
N ALA A 44 -0.25 11.33 24.84
CA ALA A 44 1.04 10.71 24.53
C ALA A 44 1.07 10.07 23.15
N LEU A 45 2.26 10.04 22.55
CA LEU A 45 2.53 9.24 21.35
C LEU A 45 2.46 7.75 21.67
N THR A 46 2.07 6.94 20.69
CA THR A 46 2.14 5.48 20.79
C THR A 46 3.59 5.02 20.93
N GLU A 47 3.83 3.94 21.66
CA GLU A 47 5.20 3.44 21.90
C GLU A 47 5.87 2.87 20.64
N HIS A 48 5.10 2.33 19.70
CA HIS A 48 5.63 1.73 18.47
C HIS A 48 5.86 2.77 17.37
N HIS A 49 6.73 2.42 16.42
CA HIS A 49 7.01 3.17 15.20
C HIS A 49 6.45 2.47 13.96
N TYR A 50 6.06 3.27 12.96
CA TYR A 50 5.85 2.79 11.61
C TYR A 50 7.20 2.72 10.89
N GLY A 51 7.84 1.57 11.01
CA GLY A 51 9.16 1.32 10.44
C GLY A 51 9.17 0.51 9.15
N MET A 52 8.12 -0.23 8.81
CA MET A 52 8.08 -1.01 7.56
C MET A 52 7.83 -0.11 6.36
N PHE A 53 8.71 -0.21 5.36
CA PHE A 53 8.68 0.65 4.19
C PHE A 53 7.54 0.30 3.21
N TYR A 54 7.34 -0.99 2.96
CA TYR A 54 6.40 -1.47 1.94
C TYR A 54 4.98 -1.70 2.52
N THR A 55 4.44 -0.66 3.14
CA THR A 55 3.07 -0.62 3.68
C THR A 55 2.39 0.71 3.33
N GLU A 56 1.10 0.85 3.63
CA GLU A 56 0.29 2.03 3.29
C GLU A 56 0.77 3.35 3.94
N PRO A 57 1.33 3.40 5.18
CA PRO A 57 1.65 4.66 5.83
C PRO A 57 2.79 5.41 5.13
N ARG A 58 3.52 4.75 4.21
CA ARG A 58 4.55 5.41 3.39
C ARG A 58 4.03 6.61 2.60
N VAL A 59 2.72 6.67 2.32
CA VAL A 59 2.11 7.86 1.70
C VAL A 59 2.24 9.09 2.61
N ALA A 60 2.09 8.92 3.93
CA ALA A 60 2.29 9.98 4.90
C ALA A 60 3.76 10.39 4.97
N SER A 61 4.69 9.44 4.95
CA SER A 61 6.14 9.69 4.84
C SER A 61 6.49 10.50 3.60
N TYR A 62 5.95 10.13 2.45
CA TYR A 62 6.15 10.83 1.18
C TYR A 62 5.66 12.29 1.26
N ILE A 63 4.43 12.49 1.74
CA ILE A 63 3.83 13.83 1.90
C ILE A 63 4.63 14.67 2.90
N ALA A 64 5.02 14.11 4.05
CA ALA A 64 5.74 14.83 5.08
C ALA A 64 7.12 15.30 4.61
N ILE A 65 7.83 14.46 3.85
CA ILE A 65 9.09 14.85 3.19
C ILE A 65 8.84 15.96 2.17
N GLY A 66 7.80 15.83 1.35
CA GLY A 66 7.43 16.83 0.35
C GLY A 66 7.05 18.18 0.93
N LYS A 67 6.45 18.19 2.13
CA LYS A 67 6.15 19.40 2.91
C LYS A 67 7.39 19.99 3.58
N GLY A 68 8.45 19.21 3.77
CA GLY A 68 9.60 19.58 4.59
C GLY A 68 9.35 19.47 6.09
N ASP A 69 8.28 18.79 6.51
CA ASP A 69 7.98 18.55 7.94
C ASP A 69 8.99 17.60 8.59
N VAL A 70 9.60 16.73 7.77
CA VAL A 70 10.62 15.75 8.16
C VAL A 70 11.75 15.70 7.12
N PRO A 71 12.98 15.33 7.51
CA PRO A 71 14.10 15.22 6.58
C PRO A 71 13.92 14.08 5.56
N GLN A 72 14.55 14.21 4.39
CA GLN A 72 14.49 13.19 3.31
C GLN A 72 15.04 11.82 3.74
N ASP A 73 15.99 11.80 4.67
CA ASP A 73 16.60 10.56 5.16
C ASP A 73 15.61 9.66 5.92
N HIS A 74 14.47 10.20 6.36
CA HIS A 74 13.31 9.43 6.85
C HIS A 74 12.94 8.29 5.89
N TRP A 75 13.00 8.54 4.58
CA TRP A 75 12.72 7.54 3.55
C TRP A 75 13.66 6.33 3.62
N TRP A 76 14.93 6.58 3.92
CA TRP A 76 15.99 5.56 4.03
C TRP A 76 16.01 4.87 5.39
N LYS A 77 15.43 5.48 6.43
CA LYS A 77 15.34 4.92 7.78
C LYS A 77 14.24 3.87 7.94
N MET A 78 13.33 3.74 6.98
CA MET A 78 12.33 2.68 6.97
C MET A 78 12.91 1.34 6.45
N TYR A 79 12.48 0.24 7.06
CA TYR A 79 12.92 -1.11 6.75
C TYR A 79 12.28 -1.64 5.46
N ARG A 80 13.11 -2.01 4.47
CA ARG A 80 12.65 -2.81 3.32
C ARG A 80 12.32 -4.21 3.82
N THR A 81 13.21 -4.81 4.61
CA THR A 81 12.91 -5.94 5.49
C THR A 81 13.42 -5.63 6.89
N LEU A 82 12.90 -6.34 7.89
CA LEU A 82 13.40 -6.23 9.25
C LEU A 82 14.83 -6.79 9.37
N PRO A 83 15.58 -6.40 10.42
CA PRO A 83 16.93 -6.90 10.68
C PRO A 83 17.00 -8.44 10.65
N GLN A 84 18.12 -8.99 10.14
CA GLN A 84 18.29 -10.44 9.99
C GLN A 84 18.31 -11.19 11.32
N GLU A 85 18.66 -10.49 12.39
CA GLU A 85 18.77 -10.97 13.76
C GLU A 85 17.39 -11.15 14.41
N TRP A 86 16.33 -10.61 13.81
CA TRP A 86 14.96 -10.72 14.29
C TRP A 86 14.31 -11.94 13.64
N ASP A 87 14.43 -13.11 14.29
CA ASP A 87 14.03 -14.41 13.74
C ASP A 87 12.53 -14.72 13.83
N TRP A 88 11.74 -13.83 14.46
CA TRP A 88 10.28 -13.96 14.55
C TRP A 88 9.56 -13.66 13.24
N GLN A 89 10.21 -12.97 12.30
CA GLN A 89 9.64 -12.61 11.00
C GLN A 89 9.51 -13.85 10.10
N ALA A 90 8.58 -13.81 9.13
CA ALA A 90 8.20 -14.98 8.34
C ALA A 90 9.35 -15.62 7.55
N GLN A 91 10.37 -14.86 7.17
CA GLN A 91 11.58 -15.35 6.51
C GLN A 91 12.80 -14.55 6.97
N ILE A 92 13.94 -15.21 7.18
CA ILE A 92 15.20 -14.46 7.36
C ILE A 92 15.59 -13.82 6.03
N PRO A 93 15.60 -12.46 5.94
CA PRO A 93 15.77 -11.78 4.67
C PRO A 93 17.17 -11.99 4.12
N GLN A 94 17.25 -12.07 2.78
CA GLN A 94 18.51 -12.11 2.05
C GLN A 94 18.75 -10.76 1.39
N GLY A 95 19.97 -10.25 1.45
CA GLY A 95 20.26 -8.91 0.93
C GLY A 95 21.68 -8.44 1.20
N LYS A 96 21.90 -7.15 0.96
CA LYS A 96 23.15 -6.44 1.20
C LYS A 96 22.86 -5.04 1.72
N SER A 97 23.78 -4.47 2.47
CA SER A 97 23.70 -3.07 2.87
C SER A 97 24.26 -2.16 1.78
N VAL A 98 23.54 -1.10 1.46
CA VAL A 98 23.89 -0.07 0.48
C VAL A 98 23.70 1.30 1.14
N LYS A 99 24.56 2.26 0.79
CA LYS A 99 24.48 3.62 1.35
C LYS A 99 23.70 4.55 0.43
N TYR A 100 22.58 5.09 0.92
CA TYR A 100 21.75 6.09 0.23
C TYR A 100 21.79 7.40 1.00
N ASP A 101 22.24 8.47 0.34
CA ASP A 101 22.29 9.82 0.93
C ASP A 101 22.92 9.85 2.35
N GLY A 102 23.95 9.01 2.58
CA GLY A 102 24.64 8.88 3.87
C GLY A 102 24.07 7.84 4.84
N VAL A 103 22.85 7.35 4.63
CA VAL A 103 22.19 6.32 5.44
C VAL A 103 22.52 4.92 4.93
N ASP A 104 22.90 4.02 5.84
CA ASP A 104 23.05 2.60 5.52
C ASP A 104 21.67 1.94 5.49
N VAL A 105 21.30 1.40 4.33
CA VAL A 105 20.02 0.74 4.07
C VAL A 105 20.30 -0.72 3.75
N PHE A 106 19.65 -1.63 4.48
CA PHE A 106 19.66 -3.04 4.14
C PHE A 106 18.63 -3.33 3.04
N GLU A 107 19.09 -3.60 1.83
CA GLU A 107 18.26 -4.01 0.70
C GLU A 107 17.91 -5.50 0.82
N GLY A 108 17.14 -5.84 1.84
CA GLY A 108 16.66 -7.20 2.07
C GLY A 108 15.47 -7.56 1.18
N SER A 109 15.30 -8.85 0.95
CA SER A 109 14.19 -9.42 0.21
C SER A 109 13.80 -10.79 0.75
N TYR A 110 12.54 -11.15 0.52
CA TYR A 110 11.97 -12.47 0.72
C TYR A 110 11.86 -13.20 -0.61
N VAL A 111 11.68 -14.53 -0.55
CA VAL A 111 11.44 -15.36 -1.74
C VAL A 111 10.14 -16.13 -1.53
N TYR A 112 9.27 -16.10 -2.54
CA TYR A 112 8.11 -16.98 -2.60
C TYR A 112 7.94 -17.48 -4.03
N LYS A 113 7.80 -18.80 -4.17
CA LYS A 113 8.03 -19.52 -5.43
C LYS A 113 9.45 -19.20 -5.93
N ASP A 114 9.56 -18.61 -7.11
CA ASP A 114 10.84 -18.24 -7.72
C ASP A 114 11.01 -16.72 -7.83
N LYS A 115 10.22 -15.93 -7.09
CA LYS A 115 10.26 -14.46 -7.12
C LYS A 115 10.80 -13.90 -5.83
N LYS A 116 11.79 -13.01 -5.95
CA LYS A 116 12.21 -12.12 -4.88
C LYS A 116 11.24 -10.96 -4.74
N PHE A 117 10.97 -10.50 -3.54
CA PHE A 117 10.13 -9.32 -3.31
C PHE A 117 10.46 -8.70 -1.95
N VAL A 118 10.06 -7.45 -1.76
CA VAL A 118 10.08 -6.77 -0.47
C VAL A 118 8.71 -6.98 0.19
N PRO A 119 8.63 -7.60 1.38
CA PRO A 119 7.36 -7.93 2.02
C PRO A 119 6.67 -6.70 2.63
N SER A 120 5.35 -6.78 2.70
CA SER A 120 4.54 -5.85 3.52
C SER A 120 4.44 -6.38 4.96
N TRP A 121 3.68 -5.73 5.85
CA TRP A 121 3.51 -6.25 7.21
C TRP A 121 2.64 -7.52 7.22
N GLY A 122 1.43 -7.41 6.67
CA GLY A 122 0.42 -8.46 6.66
C GLY A 122 0.41 -9.32 5.41
N GLY A 123 0.84 -8.79 4.26
CA GLY A 123 0.72 -9.43 2.95
C GLY A 123 -0.54 -9.03 2.18
N SER A 124 -1.18 -7.91 2.57
CA SER A 124 -2.40 -7.43 1.95
C SER A 124 -2.17 -6.53 0.74
N MET A 125 -3.16 -6.50 -0.15
CA MET A 125 -3.10 -5.65 -1.34
C MET A 125 -3.21 -4.16 -1.00
N PHE A 126 -3.92 -3.82 0.08
CA PHE A 126 -4.06 -2.44 0.56
C PHE A 126 -2.72 -1.86 0.99
N GLU A 127 -1.98 -2.56 1.86
CA GLU A 127 -0.64 -2.14 2.31
C GLU A 127 0.30 -1.90 1.10
N ALA A 128 0.23 -2.81 0.13
CA ALA A 128 1.08 -2.78 -1.05
C ALA A 128 0.72 -1.66 -2.03
N LEU A 129 -0.55 -1.52 -2.43
CA LEU A 129 -0.91 -0.77 -3.63
C LEU A 129 -1.70 0.53 -3.38
N MET A 130 -2.23 0.74 -2.18
CA MET A 130 -2.96 1.97 -1.85
C MET A 130 -2.11 3.23 -2.15
N PRO A 131 -0.82 3.30 -1.76
CA PRO A 131 -0.02 4.50 -2.04
C PRO A 131 0.16 4.79 -3.54
N GLY A 132 0.25 3.75 -4.38
CA GLY A 132 0.37 3.87 -5.84
C GLY A 132 -0.86 4.49 -6.54
N MET A 133 -1.96 4.75 -5.82
CA MET A 133 -3.08 5.51 -6.36
C MET A 133 -2.77 7.00 -6.52
N VAL A 134 -1.85 7.54 -5.70
CA VAL A 134 -1.47 8.96 -5.72
C VAL A 134 0.01 9.16 -5.98
N ILE A 135 0.88 8.20 -5.61
CA ILE A 135 2.32 8.26 -5.85
C ILE A 135 2.66 7.56 -7.18
N LYS A 136 3.53 8.17 -7.99
CA LYS A 136 4.07 7.65 -9.25
C LYS A 136 5.09 6.52 -9.08
N GLU A 137 4.76 5.51 -8.27
CA GLU A 137 5.64 4.38 -7.95
C GLU A 137 5.90 3.51 -9.18
N LYS A 138 4.89 3.30 -10.03
CA LYS A 138 5.01 2.50 -11.26
C LYS A 138 5.90 3.18 -12.28
N GLU A 139 5.78 4.50 -12.40
CA GLU A 139 6.43 5.30 -13.43
C GLU A 139 7.86 5.67 -13.04
N LEU A 140 8.10 6.00 -11.76
CA LEU A 140 9.39 6.49 -11.27
C LEU A 140 10.20 5.44 -10.51
N GLY A 141 9.53 4.56 -9.76
CA GLY A 141 10.15 3.52 -8.93
C GLY A 141 10.34 2.19 -9.65
N THR A 142 10.75 2.22 -10.92
CA THR A 142 10.75 1.03 -11.81
C THR A 142 11.68 -0.09 -11.35
N GLN A 143 12.72 0.22 -10.57
CA GLN A 143 13.65 -0.76 -10.01
C GLN A 143 13.33 -1.15 -8.55
N ALA A 144 12.24 -0.62 -7.99
CA ALA A 144 11.86 -0.81 -6.60
C ALA A 144 10.34 -0.97 -6.45
N LEU A 145 9.64 0.04 -5.93
CA LEU A 145 8.21 -0.01 -5.61
C LEU A 145 7.37 -0.41 -6.82
N GLY A 146 7.62 0.13 -8.01
CA GLY A 146 6.89 -0.22 -9.24
C GLY A 146 7.02 -1.71 -9.60
N LEU A 147 8.23 -2.25 -9.55
CA LEU A 147 8.49 -3.69 -9.76
C LEU A 147 7.90 -4.55 -8.64
N ASN A 148 8.03 -4.11 -7.39
CA ASN A 148 7.54 -4.85 -6.24
C ASN A 148 6.01 -4.91 -6.21
N ASN A 149 5.34 -3.82 -6.57
CA ASN A 149 3.88 -3.74 -6.73
C ASN A 149 3.40 -4.75 -7.78
N GLN A 150 4.07 -4.80 -8.94
CA GLN A 150 3.77 -5.81 -9.97
C GLN A 150 3.92 -7.24 -9.42
N ARG A 151 5.05 -7.54 -8.75
CA ARG A 151 5.29 -8.87 -8.17
C ARG A 151 4.30 -9.22 -7.07
N HIS A 152 3.88 -8.25 -6.26
CA HIS A 152 2.89 -8.47 -5.21
C HIS A 152 1.54 -8.87 -5.80
N VAL A 153 1.10 -8.22 -6.88
CA VAL A 153 -0.10 -8.61 -7.64
C VAL A 153 0.04 -10.04 -8.18
N GLU A 154 1.14 -10.32 -8.86
CA GLU A 154 1.40 -11.65 -9.42
C GLU A 154 1.37 -12.73 -8.34
N LEU A 155 2.03 -12.50 -7.20
CA LEU A 155 2.12 -13.47 -6.12
C LEU A 155 0.80 -13.64 -5.36
N GLN A 156 -0.02 -12.60 -5.21
CA GLN A 156 -1.40 -12.76 -4.69
C GLN A 156 -2.26 -13.64 -5.60
N ILE A 157 -2.13 -13.48 -6.92
CA ILE A 157 -2.81 -14.31 -7.92
C ILE A 157 -2.32 -15.76 -7.83
N GLU A 158 -1.01 -15.98 -7.76
CA GLU A 158 -0.43 -17.32 -7.62
C GLU A 158 -0.83 -17.99 -6.30
N TYR A 159 -0.89 -17.23 -5.21
CA TYR A 159 -1.35 -17.73 -3.92
C TYR A 159 -2.79 -18.24 -3.99
N ALA A 160 -3.71 -17.48 -4.60
CA ALA A 160 -5.09 -17.94 -4.80
C ALA A 160 -5.17 -19.20 -5.67
N LYS A 161 -4.34 -19.32 -6.71
CA LYS A 161 -4.27 -20.52 -7.54
C LYS A 161 -3.78 -21.73 -6.76
N GLU A 162 -2.74 -21.57 -5.95
CA GLU A 162 -2.20 -22.63 -5.09
C GLU A 162 -3.27 -23.14 -4.11
N LYS A 163 -4.08 -22.22 -3.57
CA LYS A 163 -5.19 -22.54 -2.66
C LYS A 163 -6.42 -23.11 -3.38
N GLY A 164 -6.46 -23.08 -4.71
CA GLY A 164 -7.62 -23.53 -5.49
C GLY A 164 -8.83 -22.60 -5.40
N TYR A 165 -8.62 -21.33 -5.04
CA TYR A 165 -9.69 -20.35 -4.87
C TYR A 165 -10.19 -19.81 -6.21
N ALA A 166 -11.51 -19.62 -6.30
CA ALA A 166 -12.15 -19.14 -7.52
C ALA A 166 -11.91 -17.64 -7.81
N ALA A 167 -11.47 -16.87 -6.81
CA ALA A 167 -11.13 -15.46 -6.92
C ALA A 167 -9.94 -15.12 -6.00
N TRP A 168 -9.29 -13.98 -6.27
CA TRP A 168 -8.17 -13.43 -5.50
C TRP A 168 -8.46 -12.00 -5.04
N GLY A 169 -7.55 -11.40 -4.27
CA GLY A 169 -7.69 -10.04 -3.73
C GLY A 169 -7.78 -10.04 -2.21
N PHE A 170 -6.73 -10.53 -1.55
CA PHE A 170 -6.67 -10.61 -0.09
C PHE A 170 -6.28 -9.25 0.49
N SER A 171 -7.18 -8.68 1.28
CA SER A 171 -6.95 -7.41 1.96
C SER A 171 -7.92 -7.24 3.13
N PRO A 172 -7.57 -6.44 4.15
CA PRO A 172 -8.50 -6.08 5.22
C PRO A 172 -9.84 -5.58 4.65
N SER A 173 -10.92 -6.07 5.25
CA SER A 173 -12.29 -5.78 4.79
C SER A 173 -13.30 -6.16 5.87
N ALA A 174 -14.54 -5.68 5.69
CA ALA A 174 -15.67 -6.07 6.48
C ALA A 174 -15.93 -7.58 6.37
N THR A 175 -16.43 -8.15 7.46
CA THR A 175 -16.98 -9.50 7.53
C THR A 175 -18.47 -9.40 7.86
N PRO A 176 -19.26 -10.48 7.76
CA PRO A 176 -20.67 -10.45 8.16
C PRO A 176 -20.91 -10.00 9.60
N THR A 177 -19.90 -10.15 10.47
CA THR A 177 -19.99 -9.87 11.93
C THR A 177 -19.08 -8.74 12.39
N GLY A 178 -18.33 -8.09 11.50
CA GLY A 178 -17.39 -7.04 11.89
C GLY A 178 -16.36 -6.73 10.81
N TYR A 179 -15.09 -6.80 11.17
CA TYR A 179 -13.95 -6.45 10.32
C TYR A 179 -12.78 -7.38 10.64
N SER A 180 -11.98 -7.73 9.63
CA SER A 180 -10.79 -8.56 9.81
C SER A 180 -9.73 -8.25 8.77
N GLU A 181 -8.50 -8.68 9.03
CA GLU A 181 -7.38 -8.56 8.11
C GLU A 181 -7.17 -9.87 7.35
N PHE A 182 -7.10 -9.77 6.02
CA PHE A 182 -6.84 -10.89 5.13
C PHE A 182 -5.61 -10.60 4.26
N ALA A 183 -4.83 -11.63 3.95
CA ALA A 183 -3.61 -11.49 3.17
C ALA A 183 -3.27 -12.75 2.38
N ALA A 184 -2.42 -12.57 1.37
CA ALA A 184 -1.60 -13.67 0.87
C ALA A 184 -0.42 -13.83 1.84
N THR A 185 -0.56 -14.74 2.80
CA THR A 185 0.34 -14.81 3.97
C THR A 185 1.84 -14.89 3.68
N PRO A 186 2.32 -15.54 2.59
CA PRO A 186 3.75 -15.54 2.26
C PRO A 186 4.31 -14.16 1.95
N LEU A 187 3.47 -13.15 1.68
CA LEU A 187 3.87 -11.79 1.31
C LEU A 187 3.99 -10.82 2.50
N GLY A 188 3.74 -11.30 3.72
CA GLY A 188 3.83 -10.54 4.96
C GLY A 188 5.09 -10.86 5.77
N THR A 189 5.58 -9.87 6.51
CA THR A 189 6.67 -10.01 7.49
C THR A 189 6.19 -10.68 8.77
N SER A 190 5.11 -10.19 9.39
CA SER A 190 4.44 -10.89 10.50
C SER A 190 3.30 -11.77 9.97
N GLY A 191 2.69 -11.36 8.85
CA GLY A 191 1.58 -12.04 8.20
C GLY A 191 0.25 -11.87 8.93
N TYR A 192 -0.80 -11.49 8.20
CA TYR A 192 -2.17 -11.67 8.70
C TYR A 192 -2.56 -13.15 8.67
N LYS A 193 -3.73 -13.48 9.21
CA LYS A 193 -4.22 -14.85 9.17
C LYS A 193 -4.53 -15.27 7.75
N ASP A 194 -4.17 -16.51 7.42
CA ASP A 194 -4.64 -17.16 6.20
C ASP A 194 -6.17 -17.27 6.26
N GLY A 195 -6.81 -16.95 5.13
CA GLY A 195 -8.25 -16.98 5.01
C GLY A 195 -8.67 -16.94 3.54
N ALA A 196 -9.79 -17.60 3.25
CA ALA A 196 -10.39 -17.63 1.92
C ALA A 196 -11.24 -16.39 1.60
N THR A 197 -11.19 -15.35 2.43
CA THR A 197 -11.93 -14.11 2.20
C THR A 197 -11.15 -13.17 1.30
N VAL A 198 -11.78 -12.76 0.22
CA VAL A 198 -11.26 -11.77 -0.73
C VAL A 198 -12.19 -10.56 -0.80
N THR A 199 -11.63 -9.41 -1.15
CA THR A 199 -12.36 -8.14 -1.24
C THR A 199 -12.22 -7.52 -2.63
N ALA A 200 -13.28 -6.81 -3.03
CA ALA A 200 -13.34 -6.21 -4.35
C ALA A 200 -12.25 -5.15 -4.56
N HIS A 201 -12.00 -4.24 -3.60
CA HIS A 201 -11.04 -3.15 -3.82
C HIS A 201 -9.62 -3.65 -4.10
N ALA A 202 -9.20 -4.75 -3.47
CA ALA A 202 -7.91 -5.38 -3.73
C ALA A 202 -7.77 -5.81 -5.20
N THR A 203 -8.87 -6.25 -5.82
CA THR A 203 -8.90 -6.55 -7.26
C THR A 203 -8.71 -5.29 -8.09
N PHE A 204 -9.38 -4.19 -7.74
CA PHE A 204 -9.31 -2.95 -8.52
C PHE A 204 -7.96 -2.23 -8.38
N LEU A 205 -7.32 -2.28 -7.21
CA LEU A 205 -5.96 -1.74 -6.98
C LEU A 205 -4.93 -2.32 -7.95
N ALA A 206 -5.13 -3.54 -8.44
CA ALA A 206 -4.23 -4.22 -9.36
C ALA A 206 -4.42 -3.83 -10.85
N LEU A 207 -5.35 -2.94 -11.18
CA LEU A 207 -5.68 -2.57 -12.57
C LEU A 207 -4.47 -2.13 -13.39
N ASP A 208 -3.58 -1.33 -12.78
CA ASP A 208 -2.38 -0.81 -13.45
C ASP A 208 -1.34 -1.87 -13.77
N TYR A 209 -1.42 -3.06 -13.14
CA TYR A 209 -0.40 -4.10 -13.24
C TYR A 209 -0.91 -5.36 -13.96
N ALA A 210 -2.19 -5.71 -13.80
CA ALA A 210 -2.74 -6.95 -14.36
C ALA A 210 -4.20 -6.79 -14.86
N PRO A 211 -4.47 -5.88 -15.83
CA PRO A 211 -5.84 -5.52 -16.21
C PRO A 211 -6.68 -6.72 -16.71
N GLU A 212 -6.09 -7.63 -17.48
CA GLU A 212 -6.79 -8.84 -17.94
C GLU A 212 -7.10 -9.82 -16.80
N ALA A 213 -6.20 -9.96 -15.83
CA ALA A 213 -6.46 -10.78 -14.64
C ALA A 213 -7.56 -10.15 -13.78
N VAL A 214 -7.53 -8.82 -13.61
CA VAL A 214 -8.59 -8.06 -12.93
C VAL A 214 -9.94 -8.26 -13.60
N ARG A 215 -10.00 -8.15 -14.93
CA ARG A 215 -11.25 -8.36 -15.69
C ARG A 215 -11.83 -9.77 -15.47
N LYS A 216 -10.98 -10.80 -15.41
CA LYS A 216 -11.40 -12.17 -15.09
C LYS A 216 -11.87 -12.28 -13.65
N ASN A 217 -11.16 -11.68 -12.70
CA ASN A 217 -11.51 -11.74 -11.29
C ASN A 217 -12.82 -10.99 -10.97
N ILE A 218 -13.07 -9.85 -11.61
CA ILE A 218 -14.37 -9.14 -11.55
C ILE A 218 -15.53 -10.07 -11.94
N LYS A 219 -15.36 -10.90 -12.98
CA LYS A 219 -16.38 -11.88 -13.37
C LYS A 219 -16.54 -12.97 -12.30
N ALA A 220 -15.45 -13.46 -11.73
CA ALA A 220 -15.49 -14.43 -10.64
C ALA A 220 -16.24 -13.87 -9.41
N LEU A 221 -15.92 -12.65 -8.97
CA LEU A 221 -16.60 -11.97 -7.88
C LEU A 221 -18.11 -11.77 -8.17
N LYS A 222 -18.47 -11.44 -9.42
CA LYS A 222 -19.87 -11.34 -9.84
C LYS A 222 -20.62 -12.68 -9.72
N ASN A 223 -19.97 -13.81 -9.96
CA ASN A 223 -20.58 -15.14 -9.81
C ASN A 223 -20.93 -15.44 -8.34
N PHE A 224 -20.20 -14.85 -7.39
CA PHE A 224 -20.55 -14.87 -5.96
C PHE A 224 -21.70 -13.92 -5.59
N LYS A 225 -22.34 -13.23 -6.55
CA LYS A 225 -23.40 -12.24 -6.30
C LYS A 225 -22.93 -11.06 -5.44
N MET A 226 -21.67 -10.68 -5.59
CA MET A 226 -21.05 -9.57 -4.87
C MET A 226 -21.54 -8.18 -5.29
N VAL A 227 -22.41 -8.04 -6.29
CA VAL A 227 -22.86 -6.72 -6.76
C VAL A 227 -24.19 -6.34 -6.10
N GLY A 228 -24.23 -5.16 -5.49
CA GLY A 228 -25.43 -4.53 -4.96
C GLY A 228 -25.60 -3.08 -5.43
N LYS A 229 -26.36 -2.29 -4.66
CA LYS A 229 -26.78 -0.93 -5.04
C LYS A 229 -25.62 0.03 -5.32
N TYR A 230 -24.55 -0.03 -4.53
CA TYR A 230 -23.41 0.90 -4.63
C TYR A 230 -22.17 0.26 -5.27
N GLY A 231 -22.36 -0.76 -6.11
CA GLY A 231 -21.27 -1.53 -6.70
C GLY A 231 -21.02 -2.82 -5.93
N PHE A 232 -19.75 -3.24 -5.86
CA PHE A 232 -19.38 -4.45 -5.15
C PHE A 232 -19.56 -4.27 -3.64
N TYR A 233 -20.20 -5.25 -2.99
CA TYR A 233 -20.07 -5.46 -1.56
C TYR A 233 -18.60 -5.67 -1.19
N ASP A 234 -18.31 -5.49 0.09
CA ASP A 234 -16.94 -5.45 0.60
C ASP A 234 -16.19 -6.75 0.32
N SER A 235 -16.65 -7.87 0.88
CA SER A 235 -15.90 -9.13 0.80
C SER A 235 -16.78 -10.37 0.61
N VAL A 236 -16.16 -11.44 0.13
CA VAL A 236 -16.72 -12.80 0.08
C VAL A 236 -15.69 -13.81 0.52
N ASN A 237 -16.11 -14.77 1.34
CA ASN A 237 -15.36 -16.01 1.55
C ASN A 237 -15.60 -16.93 0.35
N VAL A 238 -14.55 -17.21 -0.43
CA VAL A 238 -14.67 -17.92 -1.72
C VAL A 238 -14.88 -19.42 -1.58
N GLU A 239 -14.71 -19.98 -0.38
CA GLU A 239 -15.01 -21.39 -0.09
C GLU A 239 -16.47 -21.56 0.34
N THR A 240 -16.96 -20.70 1.24
CA THR A 240 -18.32 -20.80 1.79
C THR A 240 -19.36 -20.04 0.96
N GLY A 241 -18.93 -19.08 0.15
CA GLY A 241 -19.80 -18.14 -0.56
C GLY A 241 -20.45 -17.09 0.35
N GLU A 242 -20.02 -16.98 1.61
CA GLU A 242 -20.55 -16.01 2.57
C GLU A 242 -20.07 -14.59 2.22
N ILE A 243 -21.01 -13.65 2.11
CA ILE A 243 -20.76 -12.27 1.66
C ILE A 243 -20.93 -11.30 2.83
N ALA A 244 -19.96 -10.42 3.04
CA ALA A 244 -20.14 -9.24 3.86
C ALA A 244 -20.88 -8.16 3.07
N LYS A 245 -22.21 -8.06 3.24
CA LYS A 245 -23.05 -7.06 2.53
C LYS A 245 -22.90 -5.65 3.11
N ALA A 246 -21.67 -5.15 3.13
CA ALA A 246 -21.30 -3.82 3.56
C ALA A 246 -20.68 -3.03 2.40
N TYR A 247 -20.58 -1.72 2.59
CA TYR A 247 -19.85 -0.80 1.74
C TYR A 247 -18.99 0.09 2.62
N LEU A 248 -17.67 -0.10 2.59
CA LEU A 248 -16.76 0.82 3.27
C LEU A 248 -16.41 1.98 2.35
N ALA A 249 -16.50 3.22 2.87
CA ALA A 249 -16.19 4.41 2.09
C ALA A 249 -14.75 4.39 1.55
N LEU A 250 -13.83 3.87 2.35
CA LEU A 250 -12.43 3.64 1.99
C LEU A 250 -12.33 2.72 0.75
N ASP A 251 -12.94 1.54 0.82
CA ASP A 251 -12.82 0.50 -0.21
C ASP A 251 -13.50 0.91 -1.51
N GLN A 252 -14.68 1.53 -1.44
CA GLN A 252 -15.35 2.09 -2.61
C GLN A 252 -14.56 3.25 -3.23
N GLY A 253 -13.94 4.09 -2.38
CA GLY A 253 -13.04 5.15 -2.83
C GLY A 253 -11.87 4.61 -3.63
N MET A 254 -11.21 3.57 -3.13
CA MET A 254 -10.10 2.91 -3.84
C MET A 254 -10.54 2.33 -5.18
N ILE A 255 -11.69 1.65 -5.23
CA ILE A 255 -12.25 1.13 -6.49
C ILE A 255 -12.40 2.27 -7.52
N MET A 256 -13.02 3.38 -7.14
CA MET A 256 -13.26 4.50 -8.05
C MET A 256 -11.95 5.14 -8.52
N VAL A 257 -11.01 5.38 -7.61
CA VAL A 257 -9.71 6.00 -7.94
C VAL A 257 -8.88 5.09 -8.84
N SER A 258 -8.82 3.77 -8.57
CA SER A 258 -8.09 2.82 -9.42
C SER A 258 -8.68 2.74 -10.83
N ILE A 259 -10.01 2.77 -10.96
CA ILE A 259 -10.67 2.82 -12.29
C ILE A 259 -10.32 4.13 -13.01
N ALA A 260 -10.39 5.27 -12.32
CA ALA A 260 -10.07 6.57 -12.91
C ALA A 260 -8.62 6.62 -13.40
N ASN A 261 -7.66 6.20 -12.57
CA ASN A 261 -6.25 6.11 -12.97
C ASN A 261 -6.05 5.19 -14.17
N TYR A 262 -6.65 4.01 -14.17
CA TYR A 262 -6.50 3.09 -15.30
C TYR A 262 -7.09 3.62 -16.61
N LEU A 263 -8.24 4.29 -16.56
CA LEU A 263 -8.92 4.80 -17.75
C LEU A 263 -8.36 6.13 -18.27
N GLN A 264 -7.66 6.88 -17.42
CA GLN A 264 -7.14 8.22 -17.71
C GLN A 264 -5.64 8.29 -17.44
N ASP A 265 -4.92 7.19 -17.70
CA ASP A 265 -3.46 7.09 -17.67
C ASP A 265 -2.78 7.70 -16.42
N GLY A 266 -3.37 7.49 -15.23
CA GLY A 266 -2.82 7.94 -13.96
C GLY A 266 -3.22 9.36 -13.54
N VAL A 267 -4.33 9.89 -14.05
CA VAL A 267 -4.79 11.28 -13.78
C VAL A 267 -4.74 11.73 -12.31
N ILE A 268 -5.06 10.86 -11.34
CA ILE A 268 -5.01 11.22 -9.92
C ILE A 268 -3.57 11.37 -9.43
N ARG A 269 -2.66 10.51 -9.91
CA ARG A 269 -1.22 10.64 -9.66
C ARG A 269 -0.68 11.91 -10.30
N ASP A 270 -1.11 12.25 -11.50
CA ASP A 270 -0.67 13.48 -12.17
C ASP A 270 -1.10 14.74 -11.41
N TYR A 271 -2.35 14.81 -10.95
CA TYR A 271 -2.77 15.91 -10.09
C TYR A 271 -1.99 15.95 -8.78
N PHE A 272 -1.75 14.80 -8.13
CA PHE A 272 -0.96 14.78 -6.89
C PHE A 272 0.48 15.30 -7.10
N HIS A 273 1.13 14.86 -8.18
CA HIS A 273 2.51 15.22 -8.52
C HIS A 273 2.66 16.60 -9.20
N SER A 274 1.58 17.23 -9.62
CA SER A 274 1.60 18.64 -10.07
C SER A 274 1.71 19.63 -8.91
N ASP A 275 1.39 19.18 -7.69
CA ASP A 275 1.62 19.94 -6.46
C ASP A 275 3.09 19.82 -6.03
N VAL A 276 3.71 20.91 -5.58
CA VAL A 276 5.13 20.94 -5.18
C VAL A 276 5.44 19.92 -4.08
N ILE A 277 4.48 19.66 -3.17
CA ILE A 277 4.63 18.65 -2.12
C ILE A 277 4.72 17.25 -2.72
N GLY A 278 3.96 16.97 -3.78
CA GLY A 278 3.99 15.67 -4.47
C GLY A 278 5.21 15.52 -5.38
N GLN A 279 5.68 16.62 -5.97
CA GLN A 279 6.83 16.62 -6.86
C GLN A 279 8.17 16.49 -6.13
N THR A 280 8.32 17.17 -5.00
CA THR A 280 9.61 17.31 -4.28
C THR A 280 10.30 15.97 -3.97
N PRO A 281 9.60 14.91 -3.52
CA PRO A 281 10.23 13.63 -3.21
C PRO A 281 10.36 12.67 -4.40
N GLU A 282 10.06 13.07 -5.64
CA GLU A 282 10.14 12.19 -6.82
C GLU A 282 11.52 11.55 -7.03
N GLU A 283 12.60 12.26 -6.73
CA GLU A 283 13.96 11.73 -6.85
C GLU A 283 14.21 10.55 -5.91
N LEU A 284 13.51 10.47 -4.77
CA LEU A 284 13.60 9.31 -3.87
C LEU A 284 13.06 8.04 -4.54
N LEU A 285 11.95 8.16 -5.29
CA LEU A 285 11.39 7.03 -6.04
C LEU A 285 12.34 6.53 -7.12
N LYS A 286 13.02 7.45 -7.81
CA LYS A 286 13.98 7.12 -8.89
C LYS A 286 15.27 6.50 -8.35
N LYS A 287 15.75 7.00 -7.20
CA LYS A 287 16.97 6.50 -6.55
C LYS A 287 16.76 5.13 -5.90
N GLU A 288 15.55 4.84 -5.43
CA GLU A 288 15.24 3.57 -4.77
C GLU A 288 15.54 2.38 -5.67
N VAL A 289 16.29 1.42 -5.13
CA VAL A 289 16.48 0.11 -5.76
C VAL A 289 16.13 -0.96 -4.74
N PHE A 290 15.31 -1.91 -5.15
CA PHE A 290 15.15 -3.16 -4.42
C PHE A 290 16.05 -4.21 -5.04
N SER A 291 16.80 -4.95 -4.21
CA SER A 291 17.64 -6.09 -4.60
C SER A 291 16.83 -7.33 -5.00
N ILE A 292 15.81 -7.12 -5.84
CA ILE A 292 14.86 -8.13 -6.31
C ILE A 292 14.93 -8.35 -7.82
N GLN A 293 15.69 -7.57 -8.60
CA GLN A 293 15.77 -7.68 -10.07
C GLN A 293 15.89 -9.13 -10.57
#